data_AF-A0A7Y8RTX0-F1
#
_entry.id   AF-A0A7Y8RTX0-F1
#
_cell.length_a   1.000
_cell.length_b   1.000
_cell.length_c   1.000
_cell.angle_alpha   90.00
_cell.angle_beta   90.00
_cell.angle_gamma   90.00
#
_symmetry.space_group_name_H-M   'P 1'
#
loop_
_entity.id
_entity.type
_entity.pdbx_description
1 polymer ?
#
loop_
_entity_poly.entity_id
_entity_poly.type
_entity_poly.pdbx_seq_one_letter_code
_entity_poly.pdbx_strand_id
1 'polypeptide(L)'
;VLLIAVMLRFMDSFMIYTEPFVLTGGGPGNATTFLSQTLTQMAVGQFDLGPAAAFSLVYFLIILLVSWLFYTAMTHSDANR
;
A
#
# COMPACT_ATOMS: atom_id res chain seq x y z
N VAL A 1 6.00 -2.46 22.77
CA VAL A 1 6.69 -3.20 21.68
C VAL A 1 5.75 -4.02 20.80
N LEU A 2 4.76 -4.75 21.35
CA LEU A 2 3.79 -5.49 20.52
C LEU A 2 2.92 -4.56 19.63
N LEU A 3 2.52 -3.40 20.15
CA LEU A 3 1.72 -2.42 19.40
C LEU A 3 2.46 -1.87 18.17
N ILE A 4 3.71 -1.41 18.35
CA ILE A 4 4.55 -0.97 17.22
C ILE A 4 4.86 -2.12 16.25
N ALA A 5 5.03 -3.37 16.72
CA ALA A 5 5.25 -4.52 15.85
C ALA A 5 4.03 -4.86 14.98
N VAL A 6 2.82 -4.74 15.55
CA VAL A 6 1.56 -4.89 14.80
C VAL A 6 1.39 -3.75 13.80
N MET A 7 1.72 -2.53 14.19
CA MET A 7 1.65 -1.35 13.32
C MET A 7 2.60 -1.48 12.11
N LEU A 8 3.84 -1.91 12.35
CA LEU A 8 4.83 -2.11 11.28
C LEU A 8 4.44 -3.25 10.34
N ARG A 9 3.93 -4.38 10.85
CA ARG A 9 3.43 -5.47 10.00
C ARG A 9 2.22 -5.06 9.16
N PHE A 10 1.34 -4.22 9.70
CA PHE A 10 0.21 -3.69 8.96
C PHE A 10 0.66 -2.75 7.82
N MET A 11 1.65 -1.88 8.09
CA MET A 11 2.25 -1.03 7.06
C MET A 11 2.94 -1.86 5.95
N ASP A 12 3.75 -2.84 6.31
CA ASP A 12 4.42 -3.73 5.35
C ASP A 12 3.43 -4.46 4.44
N SER A 13 2.25 -4.83 4.96
CA SER A 13 1.22 -5.50 4.17
C SER A 13 0.60 -4.63 3.09
N PHE A 14 0.60 -3.29 3.21
CA PHE A 14 0.19 -2.40 2.11
C PHE A 14 1.31 -2.18 1.10
N MET A 15 2.57 -2.38 1.49
CA MET A 15 3.71 -2.29 0.58
C MET A 15 3.94 -3.60 -0.19
N ILE A 16 3.13 -4.63 0.02
CA ILE A 16 3.26 -5.92 -0.65
C ILE A 16 2.73 -5.84 -2.09
N TYR A 17 3.63 -5.79 -3.07
CA TYR A 17 3.27 -5.60 -4.49
C TYR A 17 3.81 -6.69 -5.41
N THR A 18 4.84 -7.41 -4.98
CA THR A 18 5.52 -8.44 -5.77
C THR A 18 4.77 -9.77 -5.74
N GLU A 19 4.21 -10.20 -4.60
CA GLU A 19 3.45 -11.44 -4.48
C GLU A 19 2.22 -11.54 -5.41
N PRO A 20 1.29 -10.56 -5.44
CA PRO A 20 0.15 -10.63 -6.36
C PRO A 20 0.56 -10.46 -7.83
N PHE A 21 1.65 -9.74 -8.10
CA PHE A 21 2.19 -9.55 -9.44
C PHE A 21 2.72 -10.85 -10.04
N VAL A 22 3.51 -11.63 -9.30
CA VAL A 22 4.08 -12.89 -9.80
C VAL A 22 3.03 -13.99 -9.95
N LEU A 23 1.97 -13.96 -9.14
CA LEU A 23 0.95 -15.02 -9.11
C LEU A 23 -0.13 -14.85 -10.19
N THR A 24 -0.55 -13.62 -10.50
CA THR A 24 -1.66 -13.39 -11.45
C THR A 24 -1.37 -12.37 -12.54
N GLY A 25 -0.30 -11.57 -12.41
CA GLY A 25 0.00 -10.48 -13.34
C GLY A 25 -1.10 -9.42 -13.48
N GLY A 26 -2.18 -9.48 -12.69
CA GLY A 26 -3.35 -8.60 -12.80
C GLY A 26 -4.56 -9.17 -13.54
N GLY A 27 -4.64 -10.49 -13.80
CA GLY A 27 -5.72 -11.11 -14.60
C GLY A 27 -6.92 -11.69 -13.82
N PRO A 28 -8.09 -11.92 -14.47
CA PRO A 28 -8.48 -11.55 -15.84
C PRO A 28 -9.18 -10.17 -15.88
N GLY A 29 -8.69 -9.25 -16.71
CA GLY A 29 -9.33 -7.94 -16.94
C GLY A 29 -9.11 -6.89 -15.84
N ASN A 30 -7.92 -6.82 -15.23
CA ASN A 30 -7.58 -5.89 -14.13
C ASN A 30 -8.33 -6.14 -12.81
N ALA A 31 -8.98 -7.30 -12.65
CA ALA A 31 -9.75 -7.61 -11.43
C ALA A 31 -8.86 -7.80 -10.18
N THR A 32 -7.57 -8.12 -10.35
CA THR A 32 -6.61 -8.35 -9.25
C THR A 32 -5.44 -7.37 -9.26
N THR A 33 -5.48 -6.31 -10.08
CA THR A 33 -4.41 -5.31 -10.10
C THR A 33 -4.48 -4.43 -8.86
N PHE A 34 -3.48 -4.56 -7.99
CA PHE A 34 -3.27 -3.61 -6.91
C PHE A 34 -2.82 -2.26 -7.45
N LEU A 35 -3.11 -1.18 -6.71
CA LEU A 35 -2.68 0.16 -7.08
C LEU A 35 -1.14 0.25 -7.19
N SER A 36 -0.44 -0.46 -6.29
CA SER A 36 1.02 -0.60 -6.34
C SER A 36 1.52 -1.39 -7.56
N GLN A 37 0.74 -2.35 -8.06
CA GLN A 37 1.12 -3.17 -9.21
C GLN A 37 1.00 -2.39 -10.53
N THR A 38 -0.06 -1.58 -10.65
CA THR A 38 -0.26 -0.65 -11.77
C THR A 38 0.89 0.35 -11.86
N LEU A 39 1.41 0.78 -10.71
CA LEU A 39 2.54 1.69 -10.59
C LEU A 39 3.83 1.11 -11.16
N THR A 40 4.15 -0.13 -10.81
CA THR A 40 5.30 -0.85 -11.36
C THR A 40 5.14 -1.13 -12.85
N GLN A 41 3.92 -1.43 -13.32
CA GLN A 41 3.65 -1.59 -14.75
C GLN A 41 3.86 -0.29 -15.54
N MET A 42 3.41 0.86 -15.02
CA MET A 42 3.64 2.17 -15.65
C MET A 42 5.12 2.58 -15.59
N ALA A 43 5.78 2.39 -14.44
CA ALA A 43 7.17 2.79 -14.23
C ALA A 43 8.19 1.91 -14.98
N VAL A 44 8.00 0.59 -15.01
CA VAL A 44 8.96 -0.39 -15.56
C VAL A 44 8.51 -0.93 -16.92
N GLY A 45 7.20 -1.02 -17.17
CA GLY A 45 6.66 -1.56 -18.41
C GLY A 45 6.53 -0.54 -19.54
N GLN A 46 6.11 0.70 -19.24
CA GLN A 46 5.97 1.78 -20.22
C GLN A 46 7.04 2.87 -20.10
N PHE A 47 7.88 2.83 -19.06
CA PHE A 47 8.90 3.85 -18.73
C PHE A 47 8.34 5.27 -18.55
N ASP A 48 7.04 5.41 -18.28
CA ASP A 48 6.36 6.69 -18.07
C ASP A 48 6.54 7.16 -16.61
N LEU A 49 7.70 7.73 -16.33
CA LEU A 49 8.12 8.15 -14.99
C LEU A 49 7.27 9.29 -14.40
N GLY A 50 6.72 10.17 -15.24
CA GLY A 50 5.89 11.30 -14.81
C GLY A 50 4.55 10.88 -14.18
N PRO A 51 3.69 10.17 -14.92
CA PRO A 51 2.46 9.60 -14.39
C PRO A 51 2.72 8.63 -13.23
N ALA A 52 3.75 7.79 -13.33
CA ALA A 52 4.11 6.86 -12.26
C ALA A 52 4.45 7.59 -10.93
N ALA A 53 5.16 8.72 -11.00
CA ALA A 53 5.48 9.53 -9.82
C ALA A 53 4.24 10.21 -9.21
N ALA A 54 3.29 10.67 -10.02
CA ALA A 54 2.04 11.24 -9.51
C ALA A 54 1.20 10.18 -8.77
N PHE A 55 1.10 8.98 -9.34
CA PHE A 55 0.39 7.87 -8.69
C PHE A 55 1.08 7.39 -7.40
N SER A 56 2.41 7.44 -7.31
CA SER A 56 3.12 6.98 -6.09
C SER A 56 2.90 7.94 -4.91
N LEU A 57 2.81 9.24 -5.19
CA LEU A 57 2.45 10.24 -4.19
C LEU A 57 1.02 10.06 -3.70
N VAL A 58 0.07 9.79 -4.59
CA VAL A 58 -1.32 9.49 -4.19
C VAL A 58 -1.35 8.23 -3.32
N TYR A 59 -0.61 7.19 -3.70
CA TYR A 59 -0.52 5.97 -2.91
C TYR A 59 0.10 6.20 -1.52
N PHE A 60 1.15 7.01 -1.47
CA PHE A 60 1.79 7.41 -0.22
C PHE A 60 0.82 8.15 0.71
N LEU A 61 0.01 9.08 0.18
CA LEU A 61 -0.99 9.80 0.98
C LEU A 61 -2.07 8.87 1.53
N ILE A 62 -2.50 7.86 0.76
CA ILE A 62 -3.47 6.86 1.23
C ILE A 62 -2.87 6.05 2.38
N ILE A 63 -1.64 5.56 2.24
CA ILE A 63 -0.97 4.80 3.31
C ILE A 63 -0.76 5.66 4.56
N LEU A 64 -0.38 6.93 4.39
CA LEU A 64 -0.21 7.87 5.50
C LEU A 64 -1.53 8.07 6.25
N LEU A 65 -2.63 8.29 5.54
CA LEU A 65 -3.94 8.48 6.13
C LEU A 65 -4.40 7.22 6.88
N VAL A 66 -4.27 6.05 6.26
CA VAL A 66 -4.60 4.76 6.91
C VAL A 66 -3.73 4.52 8.14
N SER A 67 -2.44 4.80 8.07
CA SER A 67 -1.51 4.65 9.20
C SER A 67 -1.85 5.61 10.34
N TRP A 68 -2.21 6.86 10.01
CA TRP A 68 -2.63 7.85 10.99
C TRP A 68 -3.94 7.43 11.67
N LEU A 69 -4.94 7.00 10.90
CA LEU A 69 -6.23 6.54 11.41
C LEU A 69 -6.07 5.30 12.30
N PHE A 70 -5.24 4.35 11.87
CA PHE A 70 -4.91 3.15 12.65
C PHE A 70 -4.16 3.51 13.94
N TYR A 71 -3.18 4.42 13.89
CA TYR A 71 -2.48 4.93 15.07
C TYR A 71 -3.45 5.62 16.05
N THR A 72 -4.32 6.50 15.56
CA THR A 72 -5.35 7.17 16.37
C THR A 72 -6.31 6.16 17.01
N ALA A 73 -6.82 5.18 16.26
CA ALA A 73 -7.73 4.17 16.80
C ALA A 73 -7.07 3.28 17.87
N MET A 74 -5.81 2.89 17.64
CA MET A 74 -5.05 2.04 18.57
C MET A 74 -4.74 2.81 19.87
N THR A 75 -4.30 4.07 19.76
CA THR A 75 -4.04 4.94 20.92
C THR A 75 -5.31 5.29 21.70
N HIS A 76 -6.46 5.45 21.03
CA HIS A 76 -7.75 5.66 21.72
C HIS A 76 -8.25 4.39 22.44
N SER A 77 -7.93 3.20 21.90
CA SER A 77 -8.27 1.92 22.53
C SER A 77 -7.42 1.63 23.76
N ASP A 78 -6.18 2.12 23.79
CA ASP A 78 -5.31 2.09 24.97
C ASP A 78 -5.74 3.13 26.03
N ALA A 79 -6.27 4.28 25.62
CA ALA A 79 -6.74 5.33 26.54
C ALA A 79 -8.07 4.98 27.27
N ASN A 80 -8.84 4.02 26.76
CA ASN A 80 -10.09 3.55 27.35
C ASN A 80 -9.90 2.28 28.20
N ARG A 81 -8.66 1.97 28.60
CA ARG A 81 -8.28 0.88 29.50
C ARG A 81 -7.50 1.37 30.71
#